data_AF-A0A535KN81-F1
#
_entry.id   AF-A0A535KN81-F1
#
_cell.length_a   1.000
_cell.length_b   1.000
_cell.length_c   1.000
_cell.angle_alpha   90.00
_cell.angle_beta   90.00
_cell.angle_gamma   90.00
#
_symmetry.space_group_name_H-M   'P 1'
#
loop_
_entity.id
_entity.type
_entity.pdbx_description
1 polymer ?
#
loop_
_entity_poly.entity_id
_entity_poly.type
_entity_poly.pdbx_seq_one_letter_code
_entity_poly.pdbx_strand_id
1 'polypeptide(L)'
;QHTSLIWQWGIFAVSWEGILRSSVTIIRILLLFYLASMLMFTTSLVDLTDGSEALLSPLQRLGVPVNGMVMVFVIAFKFVPILVTEIERLIKAQAARGASFTQGNVVQRVTRFSSLLIPLFVTAFRRAEALTIAMEARCYAGGVRGWRRSKRRELHFKRFDVLALVLTIIFCAVTVILNLVAHY
;
A
#
# COMPACT_ATOMS: atom_id res chain seq x y z
N GLN A 1 -43.04 5.59 -15.36
CA GLN A 1 -42.37 5.13 -16.59
C GLN A 1 -42.26 3.62 -16.51
N HIS A 2 -42.67 2.90 -17.55
CA HIS A 2 -42.93 1.46 -17.53
C HIS A 2 -41.65 0.65 -17.24
N THR A 3 -41.54 0.08 -16.03
CA THR A 3 -40.55 -0.97 -15.75
C THR A 3 -40.94 -2.21 -16.57
N SER A 4 -40.30 -2.41 -17.72
CA SER A 4 -40.47 -3.62 -18.54
C SER A 4 -39.87 -4.81 -17.77
N LEU A 5 -40.71 -5.43 -16.96
CA LEU A 5 -40.45 -6.64 -16.19
C LEU A 5 -40.40 -7.81 -17.17
N ILE A 6 -39.23 -8.45 -17.28
CA ILE A 6 -39.01 -9.57 -18.20
C ILE A 6 -39.38 -10.88 -17.52
N TRP A 7 -39.08 -10.99 -16.23
CA TRP A 7 -39.31 -12.19 -15.45
C TRP A 7 -39.46 -11.85 -13.97
N GLN A 8 -40.43 -12.46 -13.30
CA GLN A 8 -40.61 -12.37 -11.86
C GLN A 8 -40.85 -13.76 -11.29
N TRP A 9 -40.11 -14.10 -10.23
CA TRP A 9 -40.29 -15.32 -9.47
C TRP A 9 -40.11 -15.00 -7.98
N GLY A 10 -41.24 -14.91 -7.26
CA GLY A 10 -41.27 -14.49 -5.86
C GLY A 10 -40.67 -13.09 -5.67
N ILE A 11 -39.65 -12.99 -4.83
CA ILE A 11 -38.95 -11.73 -4.49
C ILE A 11 -37.97 -11.32 -5.62
N PHE A 12 -37.65 -12.23 -6.55
CA PHE A 12 -36.71 -11.96 -7.63
C PHE A 12 -37.45 -11.43 -8.86
N ALA A 13 -37.28 -10.15 -9.15
CA ALA A 13 -37.78 -9.49 -10.34
C ALA A 13 -36.60 -9.02 -11.20
N VAL A 14 -36.57 -9.45 -12.47
CA VAL A 14 -35.60 -9.00 -13.47
C VAL A 14 -36.25 -7.94 -14.34
N SER A 15 -35.80 -6.69 -14.15
CA SER A 15 -36.19 -5.55 -14.99
C SER A 15 -35.07 -5.20 -15.96
N TRP A 16 -35.43 -4.63 -17.11
CA TRP A 16 -34.46 -4.12 -18.10
C TRP A 16 -33.53 -3.06 -17.49
N GLU A 17 -34.07 -2.19 -16.63
CA GLU A 17 -33.30 -1.20 -15.87
C GLU A 17 -32.31 -1.86 -14.90
N GLY A 18 -32.70 -2.98 -14.28
CA GLY A 18 -31.83 -3.76 -13.39
C GLY A 18 -30.65 -4.38 -14.15
N ILE A 19 -30.88 -4.90 -15.36
CA ILE A 19 -29.82 -5.43 -16.22
C ILE A 19 -28.83 -4.33 -16.63
N LEU A 20 -29.35 -3.17 -17.06
CA LEU A 20 -28.51 -2.02 -17.44
C LEU A 20 -27.68 -1.49 -16.26
N ARG A 21 -28.29 -1.34 -15.07
CA ARG A 21 -27.55 -0.90 -13.87
C ARG A 21 -26.50 -1.92 -13.43
N SER A 22 -26.82 -3.21 -13.54
CA SER A 22 -25.90 -4.28 -13.15
C SER A 22 -24.71 -4.37 -14.10
N SER A 23 -24.92 -4.25 -15.41
CA SER A 23 -23.84 -4.28 -16.40
C SER A 23 -22.85 -3.12 -16.21
N VAL A 24 -23.35 -1.91 -15.97
CA VAL A 24 -22.52 -0.73 -15.64
C VAL A 24 -21.71 -0.96 -14.36
N THR A 25 -22.32 -1.58 -13.35
CA THR A 25 -21.65 -1.87 -12.07
C THR A 25 -20.55 -2.92 -12.22
N ILE A 26 -20.78 -3.97 -13.02
CA ILE A 26 -19.76 -5.00 -13.32
C ILE A 26 -18.57 -4.36 -14.04
N ILE A 27 -18.83 -3.55 -15.07
CA ILE A 27 -17.77 -2.84 -15.81
C ILE A 27 -16.97 -1.93 -14.86
N ARG A 28 -17.64 -1.21 -13.94
CA ARG A 28 -16.99 -0.37 -12.93
C ARG A 28 -16.03 -1.17 -12.05
N ILE A 29 -16.46 -2.33 -11.53
CA ILE A 29 -15.61 -3.16 -10.66
C ILE A 29 -14.40 -3.68 -11.44
N LEU A 30 -14.59 -4.13 -12.67
CA LEU A 30 -13.49 -4.59 -13.54
C LEU A 30 -12.48 -3.47 -13.83
N LEU A 31 -12.96 -2.25 -14.12
CA LEU A 31 -12.10 -1.09 -14.34
C LEU A 31 -11.30 -0.73 -13.08
N LEU A 32 -11.92 -0.71 -11.90
CA LEU A 32 -11.24 -0.43 -10.63
C LEU A 32 -10.16 -1.49 -10.34
N PHE A 33 -10.47 -2.76 -10.56
CA PHE A 33 -9.51 -3.86 -10.40
C PHE A 33 -8.32 -3.71 -11.36
N TYR A 34 -8.57 -3.40 -12.63
CA TYR A 34 -7.53 -3.21 -13.64
C TYR A 34 -6.62 -2.03 -13.31
N LEU A 35 -7.20 -0.88 -12.93
CA LEU A 35 -6.45 0.31 -12.51
C LEU A 35 -5.57 0.04 -11.28
N ALA A 36 -6.12 -0.61 -10.25
CA ALA A 36 -5.36 -0.94 -9.05
C ALA A 36 -4.21 -1.91 -9.34
N SER A 37 -4.45 -2.92 -10.18
CA SER A 37 -3.42 -3.89 -10.58
C SER A 37 -2.32 -3.25 -11.41
N MET A 38 -2.69 -2.38 -12.36
CA MET A 38 -1.72 -1.65 -13.19
C MET A 38 -0.84 -0.73 -12.33
N LEU A 39 -1.43 -0.04 -11.33
CA LEU A 39 -0.68 0.78 -10.38
C LEU A 39 0.34 -0.06 -9.61
N MET A 40 -0.07 -1.20 -9.05
CA MET A 40 0.83 -2.09 -8.30
C MET A 40 1.93 -2.70 -9.19
N PHE A 41 1.64 -2.96 -10.46
CA PHE A 41 2.62 -3.55 -11.39
C PHE A 41 3.65 -2.53 -11.90
N THR A 42 3.23 -1.28 -12.10
CA THR A 42 4.07 -0.23 -12.70
C THR A 42 4.85 0.58 -11.67
N THR A 43 4.39 0.65 -10.41
CA THR A 43 4.97 1.50 -9.37
C THR A 43 5.54 0.67 -8.23
N SER A 44 6.80 0.91 -7.88
CA SER A 44 7.40 0.23 -6.73
C SER A 44 6.87 0.78 -5.40
N LEU A 45 6.86 -0.04 -4.35
CA LEU A 45 6.36 0.35 -3.04
C LEU A 45 7.13 1.55 -2.43
N VAL A 46 8.42 1.69 -2.76
CA VAL A 46 9.26 2.83 -2.34
C VAL A 46 8.85 4.12 -3.06
N ASP A 47 8.41 4.02 -4.31
CA ASP A 47 7.98 5.20 -5.09
C ASP A 47 6.62 5.67 -4.61
N LEU A 48 5.74 4.73 -4.25
CA LEU A 48 4.45 5.01 -3.63
C LEU A 48 4.64 5.77 -2.31
N THR A 49 5.65 5.42 -1.51
CA THR A 49 5.94 6.13 -0.25
C THR A 49 6.47 7.53 -0.47
N ASP A 50 7.33 7.72 -1.48
CA ASP A 50 7.86 9.04 -1.83
C ASP A 50 6.75 9.94 -2.39
N GLY A 51 5.80 9.39 -3.15
CA GLY A 51 4.60 10.10 -3.59
C GLY A 51 3.66 10.44 -2.42
N SER A 52 3.47 9.51 -1.48
CA SER A 52 2.68 9.76 -0.27
C SER A 52 3.30 10.85 0.61
N GLU A 53 4.63 10.90 0.72
CA GLU A 53 5.34 12.01 1.38
C GLU A 53 5.01 13.35 0.72
N ALA A 54 5.07 13.43 -0.61
CA ALA A 54 4.79 14.67 -1.32
C ALA A 54 3.36 15.15 -1.06
N LEU A 55 2.39 14.23 -1.04
CA LEU A 55 0.99 14.51 -0.73
C LEU A 55 0.76 14.92 0.73
N LEU A 56 1.55 14.39 1.67
CA LEU A 56 1.46 14.73 3.10
C LEU A 56 2.29 15.98 3.47
N SER A 57 3.22 16.41 2.63
CA SER A 57 4.04 17.61 2.85
C SER A 57 3.26 18.91 3.21
N PRO A 58 2.08 19.23 2.64
CA PRO A 58 1.31 20.41 3.08
C PRO A 58 0.86 20.31 4.55
N LEU A 59 0.67 19.09 5.06
CA LEU A 59 0.29 18.84 6.46
C LEU A 59 1.40 19.19 7.46
N GLN A 60 2.65 19.36 6.99
CA GLN A 60 3.74 19.88 7.82
C GLN A 60 3.44 21.27 8.37
N ARG A 61 2.68 22.08 7.62
CA ARG A 61 2.26 23.42 8.06
C ARG A 61 1.30 23.37 9.25
N LEU A 62 0.61 22.25 9.45
CA LEU A 62 -0.29 22.01 10.57
C LEU A 62 0.42 21.39 11.79
N GLY A 63 1.75 21.31 11.77
CA GLY A 63 2.56 20.80 12.88
C GLY A 63 2.78 19.29 12.88
N VAL A 64 2.37 18.57 11.83
CA VAL A 64 2.60 17.13 11.70
C VAL A 64 4.07 16.85 11.28
N PRO A 65 4.82 15.98 11.98
CA PRO A 65 6.22 15.68 11.67
C PRO A 65 6.36 14.68 10.50
N VAL A 66 5.97 15.11 9.30
CA VAL A 66 5.94 14.25 8.10
C VAL A 66 7.32 13.68 7.75
N ASN A 67 8.39 14.48 7.82
CA ASN A 67 9.75 14.01 7.48
C ASN A 67 10.20 12.81 8.36
N GLY A 68 9.83 12.82 9.64
CA GLY A 68 10.13 11.73 10.56
C GLY A 68 9.31 10.48 10.26
N MET A 69 8.01 10.65 9.99
CA MET A 69 7.15 9.53 9.59
C MET A 69 7.66 8.87 8.31
N VAL A 70 8.03 9.66 7.31
CA VAL A 70 8.54 9.15 6.02
C VAL A 70 9.82 8.35 6.22
N MET A 71 10.75 8.85 7.05
CA MET A 71 11.95 8.09 7.39
C MET A 71 11.60 6.71 7.95
N VAL A 72 10.70 6.63 8.92
CA VAL A 72 10.27 5.37 9.52
C VAL A 72 9.61 4.46 8.48
N PHE A 73 8.72 4.99 7.64
CA PHE A 73 8.09 4.22 6.57
C PHE A 73 9.10 3.65 5.58
N VAL A 74 10.02 4.46 5.05
CA VAL A 74 11.03 4.01 4.09
C VAL A 74 11.94 2.94 4.72
N ILE A 75 12.33 3.10 5.98
CA ILE A 75 13.10 2.07 6.71
C ILE A 75 12.28 0.80 6.86
N ALA A 76 11.01 0.89 7.27
CA ALA A 76 10.13 -0.25 7.43
C ALA A 76 9.98 -1.03 6.11
N PHE A 77 9.67 -0.35 5.00
CA PHE A 77 9.53 -1.01 3.70
C PHE A 77 10.83 -1.65 3.21
N LYS A 78 11.99 -1.06 3.50
CA LYS A 78 13.28 -1.70 3.22
C LYS A 78 13.56 -2.89 4.14
N PHE A 79 13.07 -2.89 5.37
CA PHE A 79 13.28 -3.96 6.33
C PHE A 79 12.37 -5.16 6.06
N VAL A 80 11.16 -4.98 5.51
CA VAL A 80 10.23 -6.09 5.22
C VAL A 80 10.89 -7.19 4.37
N PRO A 81 11.48 -6.92 3.18
CA PRO A 81 12.12 -7.97 2.39
C PRO A 81 13.23 -8.68 3.16
N ILE A 82 14.03 -7.93 3.93
CA ILE A 82 15.15 -8.54 4.64
C ILE A 82 14.66 -9.40 5.81
N LEU A 83 13.61 -9.00 6.52
CA LEU A 83 12.99 -9.81 7.57
C LEU A 83 12.40 -11.10 7.00
N VAL A 84 11.75 -11.04 5.83
CA VAL A 84 11.24 -12.25 5.15
C VAL A 84 12.39 -13.22 4.85
N THR A 85 13.50 -12.74 4.29
CA THR A 85 14.66 -13.62 4.03
C THR A 85 15.28 -14.20 5.31
N GLU A 86 15.23 -13.45 6.41
CA GLU A 86 15.74 -13.93 7.71
C GLU A 86 14.81 -14.99 8.29
N ILE A 87 13.49 -14.79 8.22
CA ILE A 87 12.48 -15.78 8.61
C ILE A 87 12.69 -17.08 7.83
N GLU A 88 12.88 -17.01 6.51
CA GLU A 88 13.14 -18.19 5.68
C GLU A 88 14.41 -18.94 6.10
N ARG A 89 15.47 -18.22 6.44
CA ARG A 89 16.73 -18.81 6.94
C ARG A 89 16.52 -19.48 8.30
N LEU A 90 15.83 -18.82 9.22
CA LEU A 90 15.53 -19.35 10.55
C LEU A 90 14.64 -20.60 10.47
N ILE A 91 13.63 -20.61 9.59
CA ILE A 91 12.79 -21.78 9.35
C ILE A 91 13.63 -22.96 8.88
N LYS A 92 14.51 -22.77 7.88
CA LYS A 92 15.38 -23.83 7.37
C LYS A 92 16.35 -24.35 8.43
N ALA A 93 16.93 -23.46 9.23
CA ALA A 93 17.84 -23.82 10.32
C ALA A 93 17.15 -24.62 11.43
N GLN A 94 15.92 -24.24 11.80
CA GLN A 94 15.14 -24.97 12.79
C GLN A 94 14.63 -26.31 12.25
N ALA A 95 14.28 -26.38 10.96
CA ALA A 95 13.94 -27.63 10.30
C ALA A 95 15.10 -28.64 10.32
N ALA A 96 16.33 -28.17 10.08
CA ALA A 96 17.54 -29.01 10.21
C ALA A 96 17.79 -29.50 11.65
N ARG A 97 17.28 -28.79 12.66
CA ARG A 97 17.33 -29.17 14.07
C ARG A 97 16.13 -30.04 14.51
N GLY A 98 15.32 -30.51 13.56
CA GLY A 98 14.19 -31.42 13.81
C GLY A 98 12.86 -30.73 14.12
N ALA A 99 12.78 -29.39 14.04
CA ALA A 99 11.51 -28.69 14.21
C ALA A 99 10.67 -28.77 12.92
N SER A 100 9.56 -29.51 12.96
CA SER A 100 8.59 -29.55 11.85
C SER A 100 7.50 -28.49 12.06
N PHE A 101 7.43 -27.47 11.20
CA PHE A 101 6.39 -26.42 11.30
C PHE A 101 5.05 -26.86 10.67
N THR A 102 5.07 -27.90 9.83
CA THR A 102 3.92 -28.33 9.03
C THR A 102 3.12 -29.45 9.70
N GLN A 103 3.67 -30.19 10.67
CA GLN A 103 3.01 -31.36 11.29
C GLN A 103 2.48 -31.08 12.71
N GLY A 104 1.39 -31.73 13.13
CA GLY A 104 0.88 -31.72 14.51
C GLY A 104 -0.34 -30.81 14.76
N ASN A 105 -0.80 -30.79 16.02
CA ASN A 105 -1.96 -30.00 16.46
C ASN A 105 -1.69 -28.48 16.43
N VAL A 106 -2.74 -27.66 16.30
CA VAL A 106 -2.64 -26.18 16.25
C VAL A 106 -1.82 -25.63 17.43
N VAL A 107 -2.04 -26.15 18.64
CA VAL A 107 -1.29 -25.75 19.85
C VAL A 107 0.21 -26.05 19.70
N GLN A 108 0.57 -27.24 19.21
CA GLN A 108 1.96 -27.61 18.97
C GLN A 108 2.61 -26.75 17.90
N ARG A 109 1.86 -26.37 16.85
CA ARG A 109 2.33 -25.48 15.80
C ARG A 109 2.62 -24.08 16.34
N VAL A 110 1.74 -23.52 17.19
CA VAL A 110 1.95 -22.22 17.85
C VAL A 110 3.18 -22.24 18.75
N THR A 111 3.35 -23.28 19.57
CA THR A 111 4.54 -23.44 20.43
C THR A 111 5.83 -23.58 19.60
N ARG A 112 5.78 -24.14 18.39
CA ARG A 112 6.93 -24.17 17.49
C ARG A 112 7.23 -22.81 16.86
N PHE A 113 6.22 -21.99 16.57
CA PHE A 113 6.45 -20.63 16.09
C PHE A 113 7.11 -19.72 17.14
N SER A 114 6.89 -19.95 18.44
CA SER A 114 7.52 -19.14 19.49
C SER A 114 9.05 -19.26 19.50
N SER A 115 9.62 -20.41 19.09
CA SER A 115 11.07 -20.59 19.00
C SER A 115 11.71 -19.83 17.83
N LEU A 116 10.92 -19.42 16.83
CA LEU A 116 11.35 -18.53 15.74
C LEU A 116 11.27 -17.05 16.14
N LEU A 117 10.33 -16.69 17.00
CA LEU A 117 10.10 -15.31 17.40
C LEU A 117 11.31 -14.73 18.16
N ILE A 118 11.85 -15.45 19.14
CA ILE A 118 12.95 -14.94 19.97
C ILE A 118 14.18 -14.58 19.11
N PRO A 119 14.71 -15.48 18.24
CA PRO A 119 15.82 -15.14 17.36
C PRO A 119 15.52 -13.99 16.40
N LEU A 120 14.29 -13.93 15.85
CA LEU A 120 13.88 -12.88 14.93
C LEU A 120 13.85 -11.50 15.62
N PHE A 121 13.34 -11.42 16.85
CA PHE A 121 13.35 -10.17 17.61
C PHE A 121 14.78 -9.73 17.94
N VAL A 122 15.63 -10.65 18.40
CA VAL A 122 17.02 -10.32 18.72
C VAL A 122 17.77 -9.80 17.48
N THR A 123 17.59 -10.43 16.32
CA THR A 123 18.22 -9.94 15.07
C THR A 123 17.64 -8.62 14.61
N ALA A 124 16.33 -8.40 14.75
CA ALA A 124 15.68 -7.12 14.44
C ALA A 124 16.20 -5.98 15.33
N PHE A 125 16.32 -6.20 16.65
CA PHE A 125 16.87 -5.21 17.59
C PHE A 125 18.33 -4.88 17.29
N ARG A 126 19.17 -5.89 17.05
CA ARG A 126 20.57 -5.66 16.66
C ARG A 126 20.70 -4.85 15.37
N ARG A 127 19.81 -5.08 14.39
CA ARG A 127 19.77 -4.30 13.15
C ARG A 127 19.32 -2.87 13.38
N ALA A 128 18.32 -2.64 14.24
CA ALA A 128 17.89 -1.31 14.61
C ALA A 128 19.03 -0.54 15.28
N GLU A 129 19.73 -1.15 16.23
CA GLU A 129 20.88 -0.56 16.92
C GLU A 129 22.02 -0.23 15.96
N ALA A 130 22.40 -1.19 15.10
CA ALA A 130 23.43 -0.98 14.08
C ALA A 130 23.04 0.14 13.09
N LEU A 131 21.76 0.22 12.71
CA LEU A 131 21.26 1.31 11.86
C LEU A 131 21.37 2.65 12.58
N THR A 132 20.93 2.74 13.84
CA THR A 132 21.01 3.97 14.63
C THR A 132 22.45 4.45 14.77
N ILE A 133 23.39 3.58 15.15
CA ILE A 133 24.82 3.92 15.27
C ILE A 133 25.36 4.41 13.92
N ALA A 134 25.04 3.72 12.82
CA ALA A 134 25.48 4.11 11.49
C ALA A 134 24.87 5.45 11.04
N MET A 135 23.64 5.76 11.47
CA MET A 135 22.97 7.02 11.20
C MET A 135 23.62 8.16 11.99
N GLU A 136 23.90 7.96 13.27
CA GLU A 136 24.62 8.93 14.11
C GLU A 136 26.03 9.22 13.59
N ALA A 137 26.78 8.17 13.19
CA ALA A 137 28.11 8.31 12.60
C ALA A 137 28.11 9.10 11.27
N ARG A 138 26.98 9.08 10.53
CA ARG A 138 26.77 9.90 9.33
C ARG A 138 26.18 11.29 9.64
N CYS A 139 26.22 11.70 10.91
CA CYS A 139 25.66 12.95 11.40
C CYS A 139 24.16 13.10 11.10
N TYR A 140 23.41 11.99 11.09
CA TYR A 140 21.96 12.05 10.93
C TYR A 140 21.32 12.52 12.24
N ALA A 141 21.13 13.83 12.39
CA ALA A 141 20.25 14.37 13.42
C ALA A 141 18.80 14.07 13.02
N GLY A 142 18.07 13.25 13.79
CA GLY A 142 16.63 13.01 13.59
C GLY A 142 15.89 14.35 13.50
N GLY A 143 15.14 14.58 12.42
CA GLY A 143 14.73 15.91 11.93
C GLY A 143 14.29 16.91 13.01
N VAL A 144 15.26 17.67 13.53
CA VAL A 144 15.04 18.73 14.52
C VAL A 144 14.32 19.89 13.83
N ARG A 145 13.35 20.48 14.54
CA ARG A 145 12.56 21.62 14.06
C ARG A 145 13.50 22.73 13.59
N GLY A 146 13.50 23.02 12.29
CA GLY A 146 14.35 24.05 11.67
C GLY A 146 15.52 23.54 10.82
N TRP A 147 15.87 22.24 10.88
CA TRP A 147 16.91 21.66 10.03
C TRP A 147 16.34 21.21 8.68
N ARG A 148 16.68 21.95 7.62
CA ARG A 148 16.22 21.66 6.25
C ARG A 148 17.17 20.66 5.61
N ARG A 149 16.77 19.38 5.58
CA ARG A 149 17.49 18.36 4.82
C ARG A 149 17.29 18.58 3.32
N SER A 150 18.36 18.45 2.55
CA SER A 150 18.28 18.33 1.08
C SER A 150 17.83 16.91 0.71
N LYS A 151 16.80 16.80 -0.12
CA LYS A 151 16.30 15.51 -0.60
C LYS A 151 17.12 15.11 -1.82
N ARG A 152 17.89 14.02 -1.74
CA ARG A 152 18.66 13.51 -2.90
C ARG A 152 17.76 12.99 -4.01
N ARG A 153 16.58 12.50 -3.66
CA ARG A 153 15.59 11.92 -4.58
C ARG A 153 14.39 12.83 -4.68
N GLU A 154 14.45 13.79 -5.59
CA GLU A 154 13.33 14.70 -5.84
C GLU A 154 12.39 14.11 -6.88
N LEU A 155 11.07 14.24 -6.68
CA LEU A 155 10.10 13.92 -7.70
C LEU A 155 10.11 15.05 -8.72
N HIS A 156 10.67 14.78 -9.90
CA HIS A 156 10.61 15.72 -11.02
C HIS A 156 9.38 15.43 -11.86
N PHE A 157 8.48 16.40 -11.96
CA PHE A 157 7.35 16.35 -12.88
C PHE A 157 7.86 16.32 -14.31
N LYS A 158 7.62 15.23 -15.01
CA LYS A 158 7.88 15.13 -16.46
C LYS A 158 6.68 15.68 -17.23
N ARG A 159 6.91 16.03 -18.50
CA ARG A 159 5.84 16.51 -19.40
C ARG A 159 4.71 15.49 -19.56
N PHE A 160 5.04 14.20 -19.52
CA PHE A 160 4.05 13.12 -19.54
C PHE A 160 3.19 13.08 -18.27
N ASP A 161 3.74 13.44 -17.10
CA ASP A 161 2.97 13.48 -15.85
C ASP A 161 1.93 14.60 -15.88
N VAL A 162 2.31 15.76 -16.45
CA VAL A 162 1.39 16.89 -16.66
C VAL A 162 0.29 16.50 -17.64
N LEU A 163 0.63 15.86 -18.76
CA LEU A 163 -0.36 15.38 -19.73
C LEU A 163 -1.32 14.37 -19.10
N ALA A 164 -0.80 13.39 -18.35
CA ALA A 164 -1.61 12.39 -17.65
C ALA A 164 -2.53 13.03 -16.60
N LEU A 165 -2.05 14.02 -15.87
CA LEU A 165 -2.82 14.75 -14.87
C LEU A 165 -3.96 15.56 -15.53
N VAL A 166 -3.68 16.26 -16.63
CA VAL A 166 -4.69 17.00 -17.40
C VAL A 166 -5.76 16.06 -17.95
N LEU A 167 -5.36 14.94 -18.57
CA LEU A 167 -6.30 13.94 -19.09
C LEU A 167 -7.18 13.35 -17.98
N THR A 168 -6.60 13.10 -16.80
CA THR A 168 -7.33 12.56 -15.65
C THR A 168 -8.35 13.58 -15.11
N ILE A 169 -7.97 14.86 -15.03
CA ILE A 169 -8.90 15.94 -14.61
C ILE A 169 -10.04 16.08 -15.62
N ILE A 170 -9.75 16.05 -16.92
CA ILE A 170 -10.78 16.12 -17.97
C ILE A 170 -11.73 14.93 -17.86
N PHE A 171 -11.21 13.72 -17.69
CA PHE A 171 -12.02 12.52 -17.52
C PHE A 171 -12.92 12.60 -16.27
N CYS A 172 -12.37 13.05 -15.12
CA CYS A 172 -13.16 13.30 -13.92
C CYS A 172 -14.24 14.37 -14.13
N ALA A 173 -13.92 15.48 -14.81
CA ALA A 173 -14.90 16.53 -15.09
C ALA A 173 -16.04 16.03 -15.98
N VAL A 174 -15.72 15.31 -17.05
CA VAL A 174 -16.72 14.70 -17.96
C VAL A 174 -17.62 13.73 -17.21
N THR A 175 -17.06 12.84 -16.38
CA THR A 175 -17.87 11.89 -15.60
C THR A 175 -18.77 12.56 -14.58
N VAL A 176 -18.31 13.62 -13.89
CA VAL A 176 -19.14 14.40 -12.96
C VAL A 176 -20.26 15.13 -13.71
N ILE A 177 -19.97 15.74 -14.87
CA ILE A 177 -20.98 16.43 -15.69
C ILE A 177 -22.03 15.44 -16.19
N LEU A 178 -21.62 14.28 -16.72
CA LEU A 178 -22.56 13.25 -17.16
C LEU A 178 -23.43 12.74 -16.02
N ASN A 179 -22.88 12.58 -14.82
CA ASN A 179 -23.65 12.17 -13.65
C ASN A 179 -24.64 13.25 -13.21
N LEU A 180 -24.25 14.54 -13.23
CA LEU A 180 -25.16 15.65 -12.92
C LEU A 180 -26.28 15.78 -13.96
N VAL A 181 -25.96 15.68 -15.25
CA VAL A 181 -26.93 15.75 -16.36
C VAL A 181 -27.88 14.54 -16.36
N ALA A 182 -27.41 13.35 -15.98
CA ALA A 182 -28.25 12.16 -15.87
C ALA A 182 -29.14 12.14 -14.62
N HIS A 183 -28.85 12.99 -13.63
CA HIS A 183 -29.62 13.13 -12.39
C HIS A 183 -30.62 14.30 -12.44
N TYR A 184 -30.52 15.18 -13.45
CA TYR A 184 -31.53 16.17 -13.85
C TYR A 184 -32.48 15.58 -14.90
#